data_AF-A0A979GT23-F1
#
_entry.id   AF-A0A979GT23-F1
#
_cell.length_a   1.000
_cell.length_b   1.000
_cell.length_c   1.000
_cell.angle_alpha   90.00
_cell.angle_beta   90.00
_cell.angle_gamma   90.00
#
_symmetry.space_group_name_H-M   'P 1'
#
loop_
_entity.id
_entity.type
_entity.pdbx_description
1 polymer ?
#
loop_
_entity_poly.entity_id
_entity_poly.type
_entity_poly.pdbx_seq_one_letter_code
_entity_poly.pdbx_strand_id
1 'polypeptide(L)'
;MENTFQKLSIQTGVLYTNADRTPNYSIIGVSGNKISLPPGVAYFGIVYQGHITVTDKFGTCTLSAGMSFVVSEGEVDASRLPDGQGIIIRMENYKGLRQFCGPIEDEGRLKYLDNCYDTIIVSPAKSGDPCLNHLHIPKQVKQTPHTHPSDRVGIVIKGQAECILKNETTMLQPGHLWVIPPDCLHSFNTYNEAIDLITWHPDSDFGPTDDNHPMINRTVPVNK
;
A
#
# COMPACT_ATOMS: atom_id res chain seq x y z
N MET A 1 -8.81 -21.90 -0.31
CA MET A 1 -8.96 -21.15 0.94
C MET A 1 -10.21 -20.29 0.79
N GLU A 2 -11.04 -20.18 1.83
CA GLU A 2 -12.18 -19.24 1.77
C GLU A 2 -11.65 -17.83 1.52
N ASN A 3 -12.36 -17.10 0.66
CA ASN A 3 -11.96 -15.78 0.21
C ASN A 3 -12.32 -14.74 1.28
N THR A 4 -11.65 -14.82 2.43
CA THR A 4 -11.99 -14.08 3.64
C THR A 4 -10.92 -13.06 4.01
N PHE A 5 -11.37 -11.97 4.62
CA PHE A 5 -10.53 -10.95 5.22
C PHE A 5 -9.46 -11.59 6.14
N GLN A 6 -8.22 -11.14 6.04
CA GLN A 6 -7.14 -11.56 6.91
C GLN A 6 -6.65 -10.36 7.71
N LYS A 7 -6.59 -10.48 9.04
CA LYS A 7 -5.87 -9.55 9.91
C LYS A 7 -4.55 -10.18 10.32
N LEU A 8 -3.44 -9.48 10.12
CA LEU A 8 -2.09 -9.98 10.43
C LEU A 8 -1.37 -9.02 11.36
N SER A 9 -0.30 -9.51 12.00
CA SER A 9 0.61 -8.71 12.84
C SER A 9 1.99 -8.60 12.18
N ILE A 10 2.66 -7.47 12.39
CA ILE A 10 4.03 -7.28 11.89
C ILE A 10 4.95 -8.22 12.67
N GLN A 11 5.56 -9.14 11.95
CA GLN A 11 6.66 -9.97 12.42
C GLN A 11 7.63 -10.19 11.26
N THR A 12 8.89 -10.44 11.55
CA THR A 12 9.89 -10.66 10.51
C THR A 12 9.57 -11.89 9.67
N GLY A 13 9.62 -11.75 8.34
CA GLY A 13 9.48 -12.86 7.39
C GLY A 13 8.20 -12.81 6.57
N VAL A 14 7.91 -13.88 5.83
CA VAL A 14 6.72 -13.95 4.97
C VAL A 14 5.47 -14.10 5.85
N LEU A 15 4.54 -13.16 5.73
CA LEU A 15 3.28 -13.10 6.48
C LEU A 15 2.10 -13.67 5.69
N TYR A 16 2.15 -13.52 4.37
CA TYR A 16 1.06 -13.90 3.48
C TYR A 16 1.61 -14.16 2.08
N THR A 17 1.00 -15.07 1.34
CA THR A 17 1.33 -15.33 -0.07
C THR A 17 0.04 -15.58 -0.85
N ASN A 18 -0.12 -14.85 -1.94
CA ASN A 18 -1.14 -15.08 -2.96
C ASN A 18 -0.43 -15.60 -4.22
N ALA A 19 -0.39 -16.93 -4.35
CA ALA A 19 0.20 -17.60 -5.51
C ALA A 19 -0.84 -17.98 -6.58
N ASP A 20 -2.13 -17.96 -6.21
CA ASP A 20 -3.22 -18.52 -7.02
C ASP A 20 -3.94 -17.46 -7.87
N ARG A 21 -3.60 -16.17 -7.68
CA ARG A 21 -4.24 -15.05 -8.39
C ARG A 21 -3.20 -14.15 -9.02
N THR A 22 -3.55 -13.61 -10.18
CA THR A 22 -2.71 -12.64 -10.90
C THR A 22 -3.10 -11.22 -10.48
N PRO A 23 -2.13 -10.36 -10.11
CA PRO A 23 -0.70 -10.66 -9.99
C PRO A 23 -0.38 -11.48 -8.73
N ASN A 24 0.62 -12.35 -8.85
CA ASN A 24 1.13 -13.09 -7.69
C ASN A 24 1.90 -12.13 -6.78
N TYR A 25 1.65 -12.20 -5.48
CA TYR A 25 2.38 -11.37 -4.51
C TYR A 25 2.56 -12.08 -3.17
N SER A 26 3.52 -11.59 -2.39
CA SER A 26 3.68 -11.94 -0.98
C SER A 26 3.88 -10.71 -0.11
N ILE A 27 3.48 -10.82 1.15
CA ILE A 27 3.69 -9.80 2.17
C ILE A 27 4.83 -10.28 3.06
N ILE A 28 5.85 -9.47 3.21
CA ILE A 28 7.01 -9.71 4.07
C ILE A 28 6.98 -8.66 5.17
N GLY A 29 6.91 -9.08 6.43
CA GLY A 29 7.05 -8.19 7.57
C GLY A 29 8.52 -7.91 7.87
N VAL A 30 8.79 -6.69 8.32
CA VAL A 30 10.11 -6.18 8.65
C VAL A 30 10.10 -5.69 10.09
N SER A 31 11.01 -6.18 10.93
CA SER A 31 11.10 -5.76 12.33
C SER A 31 12.49 -6.03 12.91
N GLY A 32 13.29 -4.99 13.15
CA GLY A 32 14.56 -5.12 13.88
C GLY A 32 15.64 -5.95 13.17
N ASN A 33 15.50 -6.21 11.87
CA ASN A 33 16.40 -7.09 11.11
C ASN A 33 16.68 -6.56 9.70
N LYS A 34 17.67 -7.18 9.05
CA LYS A 34 17.97 -6.98 7.63
C LYS A 34 17.21 -7.99 6.77
N ILE A 35 16.77 -7.56 5.59
CA ILE A 35 16.08 -8.37 4.59
C ILE A 35 16.74 -8.12 3.23
N SER A 36 17.19 -9.19 2.58
CA SER A 36 17.66 -9.13 1.20
C SER A 36 16.48 -9.09 0.24
N LEU A 37 16.57 -8.24 -0.78
CA LEU A 37 15.60 -8.10 -1.87
C LEU A 37 16.27 -8.56 -3.18
N PRO A 38 16.11 -9.83 -3.58
CA PRO A 38 16.63 -10.33 -4.86
C PRO A 38 16.01 -9.60 -6.06
N PRO A 39 16.73 -9.47 -7.18
CA PRO A 39 16.21 -8.86 -8.40
C PRO A 39 15.09 -9.70 -9.05
N GLY A 40 14.37 -9.09 -9.99
CA GLY A 40 13.39 -9.75 -10.87
C GLY A 40 11.91 -9.48 -10.54
N VAL A 41 11.65 -8.68 -9.51
CA VAL A 41 10.30 -8.36 -9.03
C VAL A 41 10.22 -6.89 -8.59
N ALA A 42 9.04 -6.43 -8.20
CA ALA A 42 8.86 -5.16 -7.51
C ALA A 42 8.64 -5.38 -6.02
N TYR A 43 9.20 -4.49 -5.20
CA TYR A 43 9.00 -4.44 -3.77
C TYR A 43 8.40 -3.08 -3.40
N PHE A 44 7.16 -3.09 -2.90
CA PHE A 44 6.50 -1.91 -2.35
C PHE A 44 6.63 -1.96 -0.82
N GLY A 45 7.43 -1.07 -0.26
CA GLY A 45 7.66 -1.00 1.17
C GLY A 45 6.87 0.12 1.84
N ILE A 46 6.38 -0.14 3.05
CA ILE A 46 5.67 0.82 3.90
C ILE A 46 6.34 0.81 5.27
N VAL A 47 6.76 1.98 5.75
CA VAL A 47 7.34 2.14 7.09
C VAL A 47 6.24 2.50 8.07
N TYR A 48 6.00 1.63 9.04
CA TYR A 48 4.99 1.85 10.07
C TYR A 48 5.57 2.58 11.29
N GLN A 49 6.72 2.13 11.79
CA GLN A 49 7.34 2.66 13.01
C GLN A 49 8.86 2.75 12.84
N GLY A 50 9.47 3.68 13.57
CA GLY A 50 10.93 3.82 13.60
C GLY A 50 11.50 4.25 12.25
N HIS A 51 12.68 3.73 11.92
CA HIS A 51 13.38 4.04 10.68
C HIS A 51 13.76 2.76 9.94
N ILE A 52 13.56 2.77 8.62
CA ILE A 52 14.01 1.72 7.72
C ILE A 52 15.00 2.31 6.73
N THR A 53 16.14 1.65 6.55
CA THR A 53 17.14 2.01 5.55
C THR A 53 17.05 1.06 4.37
N VAL A 54 16.90 1.60 3.16
CA VAL A 54 16.91 0.83 1.92
C VAL A 54 18.20 1.15 1.18
N THR A 55 18.96 0.12 0.83
CA THR A 55 20.21 0.24 0.08
C THR A 55 20.14 -0.59 -1.20
N ASP A 56 20.44 0.03 -2.33
CA ASP A 56 20.59 -0.63 -3.62
C ASP A 56 21.78 -0.04 -4.39
N LYS A 57 21.96 -0.44 -5.66
CA LYS A 57 23.06 0.05 -6.50
C LYS A 57 23.04 1.57 -6.77
N PHE A 58 21.90 2.24 -6.54
CA PHE A 58 21.76 3.69 -6.71
C PHE A 58 21.98 4.46 -5.41
N GLY A 59 22.27 3.76 -4.30
CA GLY A 59 22.62 4.33 -3.02
C GLY A 59 21.65 3.96 -1.90
N THR A 60 21.73 4.72 -0.82
CA THR A 60 21.00 4.46 0.42
C THR A 60 19.98 5.57 0.70
N CYS A 61 18.77 5.17 1.10
CA CYS A 61 17.73 6.07 1.59
C CYS A 61 17.27 5.62 2.98
N THR A 62 17.09 6.56 3.91
CA THR A 62 16.48 6.29 5.22
C THR A 62 15.08 6.87 5.24
N LEU A 63 14.10 6.03 5.56
CA LEU A 63 12.69 6.35 5.62
C LEU A 63 12.18 6.26 7.06
N SER A 64 11.31 7.19 7.45
CA SER A 64 10.64 7.20 8.75
C SER A 64 9.19 6.69 8.64
N ALA A 65 8.55 6.44 9.78
CA ALA A 65 7.13 6.12 9.87
C ALA A 65 6.24 6.99 8.95
N GLY A 66 5.30 6.34 8.25
CA GLY A 66 4.39 6.96 7.29
C GLY A 66 4.99 7.16 5.89
N MET A 67 6.28 6.92 5.67
CA MET A 67 6.89 6.94 4.35
C MET A 67 6.78 5.57 3.65
N SER A 68 6.95 5.56 2.33
CA SER A 68 6.90 4.35 1.51
C SER A 68 8.00 4.34 0.46
N PHE A 69 8.29 3.18 -0.13
CA PHE A 69 9.27 3.04 -1.20
C PHE A 69 8.86 2.00 -2.23
N VAL A 70 9.41 2.11 -3.43
CA VAL A 70 9.42 1.03 -4.43
C VAL A 70 10.83 0.81 -4.92
N VAL A 71 11.28 -0.44 -4.90
CA VAL A 71 12.58 -0.87 -5.44
C VAL A 71 12.43 -2.21 -6.16
N SER A 72 13.42 -2.61 -6.95
CA SER A 72 13.42 -3.93 -7.63
C SER A 72 14.47 -4.90 -7.09
N GLU A 73 15.40 -4.41 -6.27
CA GLU A 73 16.49 -5.17 -5.68
C GLU A 73 17.11 -4.37 -4.53
N GLY A 74 17.90 -5.00 -3.67
CA GLY A 74 18.67 -4.32 -2.63
C GLY A 74 18.64 -5.02 -1.27
N GLU A 75 18.83 -4.24 -0.21
CA GLU A 75 18.69 -4.65 1.19
C GLU A 75 17.82 -3.63 1.93
N VAL A 76 16.95 -4.14 2.80
CA VAL A 76 16.17 -3.37 3.76
C VAL A 76 16.73 -3.64 5.15
N ASP A 77 17.15 -2.61 5.87
CA ASP A 77 17.67 -2.67 7.22
C ASP A 77 16.75 -1.91 8.18
N ALA A 78 16.12 -2.66 9.10
CA ALA A 78 15.25 -2.15 10.14
C ALA A 78 15.84 -2.30 11.56
N SER A 79 17.12 -2.62 11.67
CA SER A 79 17.82 -2.84 12.96
C SER A 79 18.39 -1.56 13.59
N ARG A 80 18.14 -0.39 12.99
CA ARG A 80 18.56 0.90 13.55
C ARG A 80 17.60 1.33 14.66
N LEU A 81 18.15 1.83 15.77
CA LEU A 81 17.34 2.32 16.90
C LEU A 81 16.71 3.69 16.61
N PRO A 82 15.44 3.93 17.02
CA PRO A 82 14.48 2.92 17.45
C PRO A 82 14.11 1.98 16.29
N ASP A 83 14.04 0.68 16.58
CA ASP A 83 13.86 -0.37 15.57
C ASP A 83 12.74 -0.03 14.59
N GLY A 84 13.06 -0.19 13.30
CA GLY A 84 12.12 -0.01 12.22
C GLY A 84 11.12 -1.15 12.19
N GLN A 85 9.85 -0.82 11.95
CA GLN A 85 8.83 -1.80 11.62
C GLN A 85 8.07 -1.38 10.37
N GLY A 86 7.68 -2.36 9.58
CA GLY A 86 6.98 -2.11 8.33
C GLY A 86 6.68 -3.40 7.57
N ILE A 87 6.20 -3.22 6.36
CA ILE A 87 5.85 -4.32 5.46
C ILE A 87 6.42 -4.08 4.08
N ILE A 88 6.70 -5.16 3.37
CA ILE A 88 7.11 -5.16 1.98
C ILE A 88 6.17 -6.07 1.21
N ILE A 89 5.55 -5.54 0.17
CA ILE A 89 4.76 -6.30 -0.77
C ILE A 89 5.65 -6.63 -1.96
N ARG A 90 5.97 -7.91 -2.11
CA ARG A 90 6.75 -8.45 -3.22
C ARG A 90 5.77 -8.86 -4.31
N MET A 91 5.83 -8.21 -5.46
CA MET A 91 4.95 -8.45 -6.60
C MET A 91 5.73 -9.05 -7.78
N GLU A 92 5.31 -10.22 -8.22
CA GLU A 92 5.89 -10.93 -9.36
C GLU A 92 5.55 -10.26 -10.68
N ASN A 93 6.39 -10.47 -11.71
CA ASN A 93 6.14 -10.03 -13.09
C ASN A 93 5.87 -8.53 -13.27
N TYR A 94 6.25 -7.71 -12.29
CA TYR A 94 6.18 -6.26 -12.37
C TYR A 94 7.56 -5.66 -12.08
N LYS A 95 7.93 -4.63 -12.86
CA LYS A 95 9.17 -3.88 -12.66
C LYS A 95 8.83 -2.51 -12.10
N GLY A 96 8.89 -2.39 -10.78
CA GLY A 96 8.63 -1.13 -10.09
C GLY A 96 9.62 -0.04 -10.47
N LEU A 97 9.13 1.20 -10.63
CA LEU A 97 10.00 2.37 -10.73
C LEU A 97 10.60 2.67 -9.35
N ARG A 98 11.93 2.80 -9.30
CA ARG A 98 12.61 3.14 -8.05
C ARG A 98 12.13 4.49 -7.54
N GLN A 99 11.49 4.51 -6.39
CA GLN A 99 10.97 5.74 -5.79
C GLN A 99 10.97 5.65 -4.27
N PHE A 100 11.17 6.79 -3.62
CA PHE A 100 10.99 6.97 -2.19
C PHE A 100 9.97 8.08 -2.01
N CYS A 101 8.88 7.76 -1.34
CA CYS A 101 7.77 8.67 -1.15
C CYS A 101 7.90 9.35 0.21
N GLY A 102 7.45 10.61 0.27
CA GLY A 102 7.36 11.35 1.53
C GLY A 102 6.37 10.71 2.51
N PRO A 103 6.26 11.26 3.73
CA PRO A 103 5.28 10.78 4.70
C PRO A 103 3.85 11.04 4.20
N ILE A 104 2.90 10.23 4.67
CA ILE A 104 1.48 10.51 4.49
C ILE A 104 1.11 11.91 5.00
N GLU A 105 0.10 12.49 4.38
CA GLU A 105 -0.44 13.79 4.75
C GLU A 105 -1.38 13.65 5.96
N ASP A 106 -1.74 14.78 6.58
CA ASP A 106 -2.72 14.77 7.69
C ASP A 106 -4.15 14.51 7.18
N GLU A 107 -4.44 14.86 5.93
CA GLU A 107 -5.69 14.62 5.21
C GLU A 107 -5.36 14.25 3.75
N GLY A 108 -6.20 13.44 3.11
CA GLY A 108 -6.02 13.07 1.70
C GLY A 108 -6.39 14.20 0.72
N ARG A 109 -5.81 14.18 -0.48
CA ARG A 109 -6.01 15.20 -1.52
C ARG A 109 -7.28 15.03 -2.36
N LEU A 110 -7.75 13.80 -2.49
CA LEU A 110 -8.83 13.40 -3.39
C LEU A 110 -10.03 13.01 -2.55
N LYS A 111 -11.21 13.52 -2.88
CA LYS A 111 -12.45 13.08 -2.21
C LYS A 111 -12.73 11.63 -2.55
N TYR A 112 -13.12 10.87 -1.53
CA TYR A 112 -13.55 9.49 -1.62
C TYR A 112 -14.93 9.32 -0.95
N LEU A 113 -15.48 8.12 -1.09
CA LEU A 113 -16.77 7.67 -0.57
C LEU A 113 -17.04 8.21 0.85
N ASP A 114 -18.26 8.69 1.09
CA ASP A 114 -18.74 9.14 2.41
C ASP A 114 -17.90 10.24 3.10
N ASN A 115 -17.31 11.14 2.31
CA ASN A 115 -16.41 12.21 2.77
C ASN A 115 -15.09 11.70 3.37
N CYS A 116 -14.66 10.50 2.97
CA CYS A 116 -13.29 10.07 3.16
C CYS A 116 -12.38 10.79 2.14
N TYR A 117 -11.06 10.68 2.34
CA TYR A 117 -10.07 11.28 1.45
C TYR A 117 -8.94 10.33 1.12
N ASP A 118 -8.42 10.43 -0.09
CA ASP A 118 -7.36 9.59 -0.63
C ASP A 118 -6.19 10.43 -1.15
N THR A 119 -4.96 9.93 -1.02
CA THR A 119 -3.79 10.43 -1.72
C THR A 119 -3.07 9.27 -2.39
N ILE A 120 -2.87 9.34 -3.72
CA ILE A 120 -2.02 8.39 -4.44
C ILE A 120 -0.55 8.67 -4.08
N ILE A 121 0.05 7.77 -3.29
CA ILE A 121 1.46 7.81 -2.85
C ILE A 121 2.38 7.31 -3.95
N VAL A 122 1.98 6.22 -4.61
CA VAL A 122 2.66 5.66 -5.77
C VAL A 122 1.67 5.59 -6.90
N SER A 123 1.86 6.44 -7.90
CA SER A 123 1.04 6.44 -9.10
C SER A 123 1.39 5.23 -9.99
N PRO A 124 0.38 4.62 -10.63
CA PRO A 124 0.61 3.57 -11.61
C PRO A 124 1.36 4.13 -12.81
N ALA A 125 2.36 3.40 -13.31
CA ALA A 125 3.18 3.84 -14.45
C ALA A 125 2.39 3.81 -15.76
N LYS A 126 1.46 2.84 -15.90
CA LYS A 126 0.42 2.75 -16.92
C LYS A 126 -0.91 2.37 -16.27
N SER A 127 -2.04 2.69 -16.90
CA SER A 127 -3.34 2.16 -16.49
C SER A 127 -3.31 0.63 -16.43
N GLY A 128 -3.83 0.06 -15.34
CA GLY A 128 -3.73 -1.36 -15.01
C GLY A 128 -2.57 -1.72 -14.07
N ASP A 129 -1.56 -0.86 -13.92
CA ASP A 129 -0.43 -1.11 -13.02
C ASP A 129 -0.82 -0.95 -11.54
N PRO A 130 -0.07 -1.58 -10.61
CA PRO A 130 -0.28 -1.41 -9.17
C PRO A 130 -0.08 0.03 -8.70
N CYS A 131 -0.77 0.39 -7.62
CA CYS A 131 -0.63 1.69 -6.96
C CYS A 131 -0.59 1.56 -5.44
N LEU A 132 -0.19 2.65 -4.79
CA LEU A 132 -0.18 2.78 -3.33
C LEU A 132 -0.91 4.05 -2.93
N ASN A 133 -1.79 3.94 -1.94
CA ASN A 133 -2.75 4.98 -1.57
C ASN A 133 -2.70 5.22 -0.06
N HIS A 134 -2.78 6.48 0.35
CA HIS A 134 -3.11 6.89 1.72
C HIS A 134 -4.60 7.15 1.78
N LEU A 135 -5.32 6.40 2.61
CA LEU A 135 -6.73 6.62 2.87
C LEU A 135 -6.91 7.23 4.25
N HIS A 136 -7.50 8.42 4.29
CA HIS A 136 -7.94 9.11 5.49
C HIS A 136 -9.46 8.95 5.64
N ILE A 137 -9.89 8.30 6.74
CA ILE A 137 -11.30 8.19 7.10
C ILE A 137 -11.51 9.07 8.34
N PRO A 138 -12.19 10.23 8.21
CA PRO A 138 -12.45 11.11 9.34
C PRO A 138 -13.21 10.42 10.46
N LYS A 139 -13.25 11.03 11.65
CA LYS A 139 -14.11 10.55 12.76
C LYS A 139 -15.59 10.57 12.37
N GLN A 140 -16.39 9.73 13.02
CA GLN A 140 -17.86 9.67 12.87
C GLN A 140 -18.33 9.30 11.46
N VAL A 141 -17.52 8.55 10.71
CA VAL A 141 -17.89 8.04 9.39
C VAL A 141 -18.43 6.62 9.53
N LYS A 142 -19.58 6.37 8.89
CA LYS A 142 -20.06 5.03 8.60
C LYS A 142 -19.94 4.81 7.11
N GLN A 143 -18.86 4.17 6.70
CA GLN A 143 -18.62 3.97 5.28
C GLN A 143 -19.64 2.98 4.71
N THR A 144 -20.13 3.29 3.52
CA THR A 144 -21.06 2.47 2.75
C THR A 144 -20.36 1.15 2.42
N PRO A 145 -20.97 -0.01 2.73
CA PRO A 145 -20.41 -1.31 2.39
C PRO A 145 -20.15 -1.45 0.89
N HIS A 146 -18.97 -1.95 0.54
CA HIS A 146 -18.52 -2.07 -0.84
C HIS A 146 -17.60 -3.28 -1.04
N THR A 147 -17.32 -3.57 -2.32
CA THR A 147 -16.42 -4.63 -2.77
C THR A 147 -15.46 -4.07 -3.82
N HIS A 148 -14.40 -4.82 -4.09
CA HIS A 148 -13.46 -4.55 -5.18
C HIS A 148 -13.17 -5.84 -5.95
N PRO A 149 -12.83 -5.75 -7.25
CA PRO A 149 -12.56 -6.94 -8.08
C PRO A 149 -11.16 -7.55 -7.84
N SER A 150 -10.29 -6.86 -7.12
CA SER A 150 -8.91 -7.26 -6.85
C SER A 150 -8.57 -7.10 -5.37
N ASP A 151 -7.50 -7.78 -4.91
CA ASP A 151 -7.07 -7.72 -3.51
C ASP A 151 -6.78 -6.27 -3.07
N ARG A 152 -6.99 -5.98 -1.78
CA ARG A 152 -6.46 -4.78 -1.13
C ARG A 152 -5.59 -5.24 0.03
N VAL A 153 -4.36 -4.72 0.09
CA VAL A 153 -3.42 -5.02 1.17
C VAL A 153 -3.05 -3.72 1.83
N GLY A 154 -3.14 -3.66 3.15
CA GLY A 154 -2.81 -2.41 3.83
C GLY A 154 -2.39 -2.57 5.27
N ILE A 155 -2.03 -1.44 5.84
CA ILE A 155 -1.61 -1.29 7.22
C ILE A 155 -2.21 -0.02 7.81
N VAL A 156 -2.61 -0.08 9.08
CA VAL A 156 -3.03 1.08 9.84
C VAL A 156 -1.81 1.86 10.31
N ILE A 157 -1.73 3.14 9.95
CA ILE A 157 -0.64 4.03 10.38
C ILE A 157 -1.02 4.80 11.64
N LYS A 158 -2.25 5.33 11.71
CA LYS A 158 -2.75 6.10 12.85
C LYS A 158 -4.23 5.83 13.10
N GLY A 159 -4.66 6.06 14.33
CA GLY A 159 -6.06 6.00 14.73
C GLY A 159 -6.65 4.59 14.73
N GLN A 160 -7.98 4.49 14.74
CA GLN A 160 -8.66 3.20 14.77
C GLN A 160 -10.03 3.23 14.08
N ALA A 161 -10.46 2.07 13.63
CA ALA A 161 -11.77 1.88 13.02
C ALA A 161 -12.23 0.44 13.20
N GLU A 162 -13.55 0.26 13.22
CA GLU A 162 -14.15 -1.05 13.05
C GLU A 162 -14.20 -1.38 11.56
N CYS A 163 -13.54 -2.46 11.16
CA CYS A 163 -13.77 -3.10 9.88
C CYS A 163 -15.01 -4.00 10.01
N ILE A 164 -16.07 -3.62 9.32
CA ILE A 164 -17.34 -4.36 9.30
C ILE A 164 -17.33 -5.29 8.09
N LEU A 165 -17.55 -6.57 8.35
CA LEU A 165 -17.73 -7.61 7.36
C LEU A 165 -19.17 -8.13 7.45
N LYS A 166 -19.58 -9.03 6.55
CA LYS A 166 -20.97 -9.52 6.48
C LYS A 166 -21.50 -10.09 7.81
N ASN A 167 -20.65 -10.85 8.53
CA ASN A 167 -21.04 -11.59 9.73
C ASN A 167 -20.16 -11.28 10.95
N GLU A 168 -19.18 -10.39 10.82
CA GLU A 168 -18.19 -10.14 11.86
C GLU A 168 -17.72 -8.69 11.81
N THR A 169 -17.22 -8.21 12.95
CA THR A 169 -16.61 -6.90 13.09
C THR A 169 -15.24 -7.08 13.73
N THR A 170 -14.22 -6.47 13.12
CA THR A 170 -12.85 -6.51 13.62
C THR A 170 -12.33 -5.10 13.88
N MET A 171 -11.80 -4.84 15.07
CA MET A 171 -11.13 -3.57 15.38
C MET A 171 -9.73 -3.53 14.72
N LEU A 172 -9.48 -2.45 13.98
CA LEU A 172 -8.19 -2.09 13.38
C LEU A 172 -7.58 -0.91 14.13
N GLN A 173 -6.27 -0.97 14.35
CA GLN A 173 -5.48 -0.07 15.20
C GLN A 173 -4.05 -0.02 14.63
N PRO A 174 -3.22 0.97 15.00
CA PRO A 174 -1.91 1.17 14.39
C PRO A 174 -1.06 -0.10 14.42
N GLY A 175 -0.46 -0.42 13.28
CA GLY A 175 0.39 -1.60 13.10
C GLY A 175 -0.36 -2.88 12.70
N HIS A 176 -1.70 -2.90 12.77
CA HIS A 176 -2.47 -4.00 12.19
C HIS A 176 -2.37 -3.98 10.67
N LEU A 177 -1.99 -5.11 10.08
CA LEU A 177 -2.07 -5.33 8.65
C LEU A 177 -3.37 -6.03 8.31
N TRP A 178 -3.79 -5.87 7.06
CA TRP A 178 -4.94 -6.57 6.54
C TRP A 178 -4.79 -6.95 5.07
N VAL A 179 -5.48 -8.02 4.69
CA VAL A 179 -5.70 -8.43 3.30
C VAL A 179 -7.20 -8.59 3.11
N ILE A 180 -7.75 -7.81 2.18
CA ILE A 180 -9.14 -7.90 1.74
C ILE A 180 -9.12 -8.57 0.38
N PRO A 181 -9.65 -9.79 0.24
CA PRO A 181 -9.70 -10.44 -1.05
C PRO A 181 -10.76 -9.84 -1.98
N PRO A 182 -10.71 -10.16 -3.29
CA PRO A 182 -11.74 -9.80 -4.25
C PRO A 182 -13.14 -10.16 -3.75
N ASP A 183 -14.10 -9.29 -4.05
CA ASP A 183 -15.52 -9.45 -3.75
C ASP A 183 -15.87 -9.59 -2.26
N CYS A 184 -14.90 -9.36 -1.37
CA CYS A 184 -15.13 -9.34 0.06
C CYS A 184 -15.90 -8.07 0.44
N LEU A 185 -17.17 -8.22 0.80
CA LEU A 185 -18.01 -7.10 1.25
C LEU A 185 -17.51 -6.59 2.60
N HIS A 186 -17.11 -5.32 2.63
CA HIS A 186 -16.58 -4.68 3.83
C HIS A 186 -16.93 -3.19 3.90
N SER A 187 -16.79 -2.61 5.08
CA SER A 187 -16.70 -1.16 5.29
C SER A 187 -15.84 -0.83 6.51
N PHE A 188 -15.44 0.43 6.62
CA PHE A 188 -14.78 0.96 7.80
C PHE A 188 -15.65 1.98 8.51
N ASN A 189 -15.86 1.78 9.81
CA ASN A 189 -16.60 2.71 10.65
C ASN A 189 -15.67 3.33 11.68
N THR A 190 -15.68 4.65 11.76
CA THR A 190 -14.97 5.44 12.76
C THR A 190 -15.96 6.08 13.71
N TYR A 191 -15.50 6.37 14.93
CA TYR A 191 -16.33 6.98 15.98
C TYR A 191 -15.66 8.23 16.52
N ASN A 192 -14.83 8.08 17.54
CA ASN A 192 -14.24 9.23 18.26
C ASN A 192 -12.97 9.77 17.61
N GLU A 193 -12.29 8.96 16.79
CA GLU A 193 -11.06 9.30 16.11
C GLU A 193 -11.14 8.93 14.63
N ALA A 194 -10.30 9.56 13.82
CA ALA A 194 -10.08 9.20 12.42
C ALA A 194 -9.18 7.95 12.35
N ILE A 195 -9.05 7.37 11.15
CA ILE A 195 -8.04 6.36 10.85
C ILE A 195 -7.29 6.72 9.57
N ASP A 196 -5.98 6.50 9.57
CA ASP A 196 -5.12 6.62 8.38
C ASP A 196 -4.56 5.25 8.01
N LEU A 197 -4.81 4.86 6.77
CA LEU A 197 -4.37 3.60 6.19
C LEU A 197 -3.42 3.87 5.03
N ILE A 198 -2.41 3.02 4.86
CA ILE A 198 -1.72 2.90 3.58
C ILE A 198 -2.14 1.58 2.94
N THR A 199 -2.63 1.67 1.72
CA THR A 199 -3.21 0.54 0.97
C THR A 199 -2.52 0.39 -0.37
N TRP A 200 -2.06 -0.82 -0.64
CA TRP A 200 -1.56 -1.26 -1.94
C TRP A 200 -2.66 -1.95 -2.73
N HIS A 201 -2.75 -1.58 -4.01
CA HIS A 201 -3.61 -2.23 -4.98
C HIS A 201 -2.72 -2.96 -6.00
N PRO A 202 -3.03 -4.22 -6.33
CA PRO A 202 -2.30 -4.98 -7.35
C PRO A 202 -2.47 -4.42 -8.77
N ASP A 203 -3.55 -3.67 -8.99
CA ASP A 203 -3.96 -3.05 -10.24
C ASP A 203 -4.68 -1.72 -9.97
N SER A 204 -4.90 -0.94 -11.02
CA SER A 204 -5.64 0.31 -10.96
C SER A 204 -6.38 0.59 -12.25
N ASP A 205 -7.51 1.28 -12.16
CA ASP A 205 -8.28 1.78 -13.31
C ASP A 205 -7.81 3.17 -13.78
N PHE A 206 -6.75 3.70 -13.17
CA PHE A 206 -6.19 5.02 -13.41
C PHE A 206 -4.74 4.93 -13.89
N GLY A 207 -4.25 5.97 -14.57
CA GLY A 207 -2.88 6.07 -15.08
C GLY A 207 -2.83 6.44 -16.57
N PRO A 208 -1.63 6.73 -17.11
CA PRO A 208 -1.49 7.00 -18.53
C PRO A 208 -1.70 5.73 -19.35
N THR A 209 -2.13 5.90 -20.60
CA THR A 209 -2.11 4.83 -21.62
C THR A 209 -1.19 5.25 -22.75
N ASP A 210 -0.87 4.35 -23.68
CA ASP A 210 0.01 4.66 -24.81
C ASP A 210 -0.54 5.78 -25.71
N ASP A 211 -1.86 5.98 -25.73
CA ASP A 211 -2.51 7.03 -26.52
C ASP A 211 -2.99 8.23 -25.68
N ASN A 212 -2.90 8.17 -24.35
CA ASN A 212 -3.38 9.23 -23.44
C ASN A 212 -2.36 9.48 -22.33
N HIS A 213 -1.46 10.43 -22.59
CA HIS A 213 -0.48 10.92 -21.61
C HIS A 213 0.05 12.31 -22.00
N PRO A 214 0.68 13.06 -21.08
CA PRO A 214 1.02 14.48 -21.33
C PRO A 214 1.87 14.74 -22.57
N MET A 215 2.80 13.83 -22.89
CA MET A 215 3.68 13.94 -24.06
C MET A 215 2.97 13.65 -25.39
N ILE A 216 1.75 13.08 -25.39
CA ILE A 216 0.89 13.01 -26.58
C ILE A 216 -0.13 14.14 -26.56
N ASN A 217 -0.86 14.29 -25.45
CA ASN A 217 -2.02 15.19 -25.35
C ASN A 217 -1.68 16.66 -25.55
N ARG A 218 -0.42 17.05 -25.30
CA ARG A 218 0.07 18.43 -25.42
C ARG A 218 1.14 18.60 -26.49
N THR A 219 1.35 17.60 -27.34
CA THR A 219 2.29 17.68 -28.47
C THR A 219 1.51 17.91 -29.76
N VAL A 220 1.76 19.06 -30.40
CA VAL A 220 1.17 19.41 -31.70
C VAL A 220 2.26 19.24 -32.76
N PRO A 221 2.19 18.22 -33.63
CA PRO A 221 3.14 18.09 -34.73
C PRO A 221 3.04 19.29 -35.68
N VAL A 222 4.18 19.92 -35.99
CA VAL A 222 4.24 20.96 -37.02
C VAL A 222 4.52 20.27 -38.36
N ASN A 223 3.48 20.18 -39.19
CA ASN A 223 3.45 19.69 -40.57
C ASN A 223 3.51 18.16 -40.77
N LYS A 224 2.49 17.63 -41.45
CA LYS A 224 2.63 16.52 -42.40
C LYS A 224 2.82 17.12 -43.79
#